data_AF-A0A0S3PUY3-F1
#
_entry.id   AF-A0A0S3PUY3-F1
#
_cell.length_a   1.000
_cell.length_b   1.000
_cell.length_c   1.000
_cell.angle_alpha   90.00
_cell.angle_beta   90.00
_cell.angle_gamma   90.00
#
_symmetry.space_group_name_H-M   'P 1'
#
loop_
_entity.id
_entity.type
_entity.pdbx_description
1 polymer ?
#
loop_
_entity_poly.entity_id
_entity_poly.type
_entity_poly.pdbx_seq_one_letter_code
_entity_poly.pdbx_strand_id
1 'polypeptide(L)'
;MQLEQRYSAGDQTWRSDRGTARGRSFRSARRHSRWVRLLRYALPGIVGVVVVGYALFSWLNPFAALPENASAANMVISGTRVTMDLPKLAGYTRDGRHYELVATAATQDLKKPSLIELKDIRAKVEMRNGNSVDVRAAAGLYDTKAETVAMQDDVYVVSSSGTEIRLKEAMIDMRKGHVLSQRPVEVMLTNGRINAQGLEVSESGAVMNFTGGVAVEMNNAVPLAVSEGAR
;
A
#
# COMPACT_ATOMS: atom_id res chain seq x y z
N MET A 1 -5.73 116.86 -40.25
CA MET A 1 -4.48 116.28 -40.78
C MET A 1 -4.38 114.88 -40.17
N GLN A 2 -5.01 113.86 -40.77
CA GLN A 2 -4.49 112.97 -41.83
C GLN A 2 -3.25 112.16 -41.35
N LEU A 3 -3.43 110.86 -41.08
CA LEU A 3 -3.13 109.69 -41.96
C LEU A 3 -1.61 109.36 -41.86
N GLU A 4 -1.12 108.14 -41.67
CA GLU A 4 -1.54 106.79 -42.03
C GLU A 4 -0.78 105.79 -41.11
N GLN A 5 -1.43 104.76 -40.61
CA GLN A 5 -1.20 103.35 -40.97
C GLN A 5 0.25 102.98 -41.36
N ARG A 6 0.83 102.01 -40.64
CA ARG A 6 0.96 100.63 -41.15
C ARG A 6 1.58 99.69 -40.11
N TYR A 7 0.83 98.62 -39.87
CA TYR A 7 1.27 97.40 -39.22
C TYR A 7 2.23 96.65 -40.15
N SER A 8 3.35 96.13 -39.62
CA SER A 8 4.17 95.15 -40.34
C SER A 8 4.82 94.20 -39.34
N ALA A 9 4.40 92.94 -39.43
CA ALA A 9 5.09 91.79 -38.88
C ALA A 9 6.38 91.53 -39.68
N GLY A 10 7.45 91.15 -39.00
CA GLY A 10 8.75 90.91 -39.64
C GLY A 10 9.69 90.13 -38.75
N ASP A 11 9.50 88.81 -38.79
CA ASP A 11 10.38 87.69 -38.48
C ASP A 11 11.83 87.92 -38.01
N GLN A 12 12.04 87.40 -36.79
CA GLN A 12 13.10 86.47 -36.37
C GLN A 12 14.31 86.32 -37.31
N THR A 13 15.41 86.97 -36.95
CA THR A 13 16.74 86.64 -37.48
C THR A 13 17.49 85.77 -36.47
N TRP A 14 17.73 84.52 -36.86
CA TRP A 14 18.51 83.54 -36.11
C TRP A 14 19.97 83.96 -36.02
N ARG A 15 20.40 84.43 -34.84
CA ARG A 15 21.81 84.66 -34.53
C ARG A 15 22.44 83.34 -34.08
N SER A 16 23.28 82.78 -34.95
CA SER A 16 24.00 81.53 -34.68
C SER A 16 25.32 81.81 -33.96
N ASP A 17 25.28 81.87 -32.62
CA ASP A 17 26.50 81.84 -31.80
C ASP A 17 27.00 80.39 -31.67
N ARG A 18 27.64 79.91 -32.74
CA ARG A 18 28.53 78.75 -32.67
C ARG A 18 29.87 79.20 -32.08
N GLY A 19 30.06 78.81 -30.83
CA GLY A 19 31.40 78.63 -30.26
C GLY A 19 31.76 79.69 -29.24
N THR A 20 31.51 79.37 -27.97
CA THR A 20 32.51 79.38 -26.88
C THR A 20 31.81 79.20 -25.54
N ALA A 21 31.52 77.95 -25.17
CA ALA A 21 31.38 77.57 -23.76
C ALA A 21 31.53 76.05 -23.57
N ARG A 22 32.54 75.44 -24.22
CA ARG A 22 33.03 74.07 -23.96
C ARG A 22 33.72 73.93 -22.58
N GLY A 23 33.18 74.57 -21.54
CA GLY A 23 33.87 74.73 -20.25
C GLY A 23 33.11 74.26 -19.02
N ARG A 24 31.87 73.76 -19.13
CA ARG A 24 31.04 73.42 -17.94
C ARG A 24 30.40 72.03 -17.92
N SER A 25 30.73 71.14 -18.86
CA SER A 25 30.25 69.74 -18.87
C SER A 25 31.33 68.67 -18.66
N PHE A 26 32.56 69.04 -18.27
CA PHE A 26 33.67 68.09 -18.04
C PHE A 26 33.89 67.72 -16.57
N ARG A 27 32.83 67.50 -15.79
CA ARG A 27 32.96 66.94 -14.43
C ARG A 27 32.13 65.68 -14.13
N SER A 28 31.26 65.23 -15.04
CA SER A 28 30.51 63.97 -14.88
C SER A 28 31.11 62.76 -15.63
N ALA A 29 32.02 62.94 -16.59
CA ALA A 29 32.49 61.84 -17.44
C ALA A 29 33.70 61.02 -16.90
N ARG A 30 34.37 61.46 -15.83
CA ARG A 30 35.54 60.73 -15.28
C ARG A 30 35.19 59.58 -14.34
N ARG A 31 33.96 59.53 -13.82
CA ARG A 31 33.53 58.46 -12.91
C ARG A 31 33.34 57.14 -13.68
N HIS A 32 32.70 57.18 -14.85
CA HIS A 32 32.46 55.97 -15.66
C HIS A 32 33.75 55.28 -16.14
N SER A 33 34.81 56.04 -16.47
CA SER A 33 36.09 55.47 -16.94
C SER A 33 36.84 54.65 -15.87
N ARG A 34 36.63 54.94 -14.58
CA ARG A 34 37.25 54.18 -13.47
C ARG A 34 36.48 52.89 -13.18
N TRP A 35 35.15 52.92 -13.26
CA TRP A 35 34.31 51.74 -13.07
C TRP A 35 34.49 50.71 -14.18
N VAL A 36 34.63 51.13 -15.44
CA VAL A 36 34.90 50.22 -16.56
C VAL A 36 36.28 49.57 -16.43
N ARG A 37 37.30 50.31 -15.97
CA ARG A 37 38.64 49.75 -15.74
C ARG A 37 38.67 48.77 -14.56
N LEU A 38 37.96 49.05 -13.47
CA LEU A 38 37.81 48.12 -12.36
C LEU A 38 37.12 46.83 -12.82
N LEU A 39 36.01 46.95 -13.57
CA LEU A 39 35.24 45.81 -14.05
C LEU A 39 36.05 44.91 -15.00
N ARG A 40 36.93 45.51 -15.81
CA ARG A 40 37.83 44.79 -16.73
C ARG A 40 38.85 43.89 -16.01
N TYR A 41 39.23 44.21 -14.78
CA TYR A 41 40.11 43.36 -13.95
C TYR A 41 39.33 42.50 -12.93
N ALA A 42 38.19 42.99 -12.45
CA ALA A 42 37.36 42.29 -11.48
C ALA A 42 36.72 41.02 -12.08
N LEU A 43 36.24 41.06 -13.32
CA LEU A 43 35.66 39.88 -13.97
C LEU A 43 36.63 38.70 -14.07
N PRO A 44 37.83 38.84 -14.69
CA PRO A 44 38.78 37.72 -14.72
C PRO A 44 39.26 37.34 -13.32
N GLY A 45 39.36 38.28 -12.38
CA GLY A 45 39.68 37.99 -10.97
C GLY A 45 38.65 37.09 -10.29
N ILE A 46 37.36 37.38 -10.44
CA ILE A 46 36.27 36.57 -9.86
C ILE A 46 36.28 35.16 -10.46
N VAL A 47 36.47 35.03 -11.77
CA VAL A 47 36.58 33.72 -12.42
C VAL A 47 37.76 32.94 -11.86
N GLY A 48 38.92 33.59 -11.68
CA GLY A 48 40.09 32.98 -11.04
C GLY A 48 39.79 32.50 -9.61
N VAL A 49 39.11 33.31 -8.79
CA VAL A 49 38.71 32.93 -7.43
C VAL A 49 37.75 31.75 -7.43
N VAL A 50 36.78 31.69 -8.35
CA VAL A 50 35.84 30.57 -8.47
C VAL A 50 36.57 29.28 -8.86
N VAL A 51 37.49 29.34 -9.82
CA VAL A 51 38.26 28.16 -10.27
C VAL A 51 39.19 27.67 -9.15
N VAL A 52 39.91 28.58 -8.49
CA VAL A 52 40.78 28.23 -7.36
C VAL A 52 39.96 27.70 -6.18
N GLY A 53 38.82 28.32 -5.89
CA GLY A 53 37.88 27.87 -4.86
C GLY A 53 37.33 26.47 -5.14
N TYR A 54 36.95 26.18 -6.38
CA TYR A 54 36.50 24.85 -6.80
C TYR A 54 37.62 23.80 -6.70
N ALA A 55 38.83 24.15 -7.17
CA ALA A 55 39.98 23.26 -7.07
C ALA A 55 40.36 22.97 -5.60
N LEU A 56 40.33 23.98 -4.73
CA LEU A 56 40.54 23.82 -3.29
C LEU A 56 39.43 23.02 -2.63
N PHE A 57 38.16 23.26 -2.99
CA PHE A 57 37.03 22.51 -2.46
C PHE A 57 37.10 21.03 -2.85
N SER A 58 37.51 20.75 -4.08
CA SER A 58 37.75 19.39 -4.58
C SER A 58 38.94 18.73 -3.88
N TRP A 59 40.06 19.45 -3.70
CA TRP A 59 41.26 18.93 -3.03
C TRP A 59 41.03 18.66 -1.55
N LEU A 60 40.41 19.62 -0.83
CA LEU A 60 40.15 19.50 0.60
C LEU A 60 39.06 18.47 0.92
N ASN A 61 38.31 18.03 -0.10
CA ASN A 61 37.35 16.94 -0.06
C ASN A 61 36.56 16.89 1.26
N PRO A 62 35.83 17.97 1.62
CA PRO A 62 35.22 18.13 2.95
C PRO A 62 34.15 17.06 3.26
N PHE A 63 33.76 16.28 2.25
CA PHE A 63 32.85 15.14 2.36
C PHE A 63 33.56 13.79 2.52
N ALA A 64 34.89 13.70 2.38
CA ALA A 64 35.64 12.46 2.62
C ALA A 64 35.71 12.11 4.13
N ALA A 65 35.46 13.08 5.00
CA ALA A 65 35.30 12.88 6.44
C ALA A 65 33.85 12.65 6.86
N LEU A 66 32.89 12.64 5.92
CA LEU A 66 31.57 12.10 6.22
C LEU A 66 31.69 10.58 6.19
N PRO A 67 31.42 9.89 7.31
CA PRO A 67 31.42 8.44 7.29
C PRO A 67 30.41 7.95 6.24
N GLU A 68 30.76 6.89 5.50
CA GLU A 68 29.93 6.19 4.50
C GLU A 68 28.58 5.67 5.05
N ASN A 69 28.27 5.95 6.31
CA ASN A 69 26.99 5.73 6.95
C ASN A 69 26.08 6.97 6.97
N ALA A 70 26.39 8.02 6.20
CA ALA A 70 25.34 8.90 5.66
C ALA A 70 24.51 8.13 4.62
N SER A 71 24.05 6.93 4.98
CA SER A 71 22.77 6.42 4.54
C SER A 71 21.84 7.61 4.59
N ALA A 72 21.33 8.03 3.43
CA ALA A 72 20.03 8.67 3.35
C ALA A 72 19.22 8.05 4.47
N ALA A 73 18.95 8.87 5.49
CA ALA A 73 18.31 8.41 6.71
C ALA A 73 17.23 7.46 6.25
N ASN A 74 17.30 6.22 6.76
CA ASN A 74 16.28 5.23 6.59
C ASN A 74 14.97 5.84 7.14
N MET A 75 14.36 6.76 6.41
CA MET A 75 12.93 6.92 6.29
C MET A 75 12.47 5.64 5.60
N VAL A 76 12.55 4.55 6.36
CA VAL A 76 11.58 3.49 6.25
C VAL A 76 10.29 4.19 6.60
N ILE A 77 9.60 4.64 5.55
CA ILE A 77 8.20 5.01 5.59
C ILE A 77 7.50 3.79 6.18
N SER A 78 7.30 3.79 7.51
CA SER A 78 6.43 2.84 8.22
C SER A 78 4.98 3.27 7.96
N GLY A 79 4.64 3.37 6.68
CA GLY A 79 3.34 3.76 6.15
C GLY A 79 2.95 2.90 4.95
N THR A 80 3.60 1.76 4.75
CA THR A 80 3.21 0.79 3.72
C THR A 80 2.22 -0.24 4.23
N ARG A 81 1.65 -0.11 5.43
CA ARG A 81 0.60 -1.03 5.90
C ARG A 81 -0.69 -0.27 6.16
N VAL A 82 -1.77 -0.75 5.56
CA VAL A 82 -3.12 -0.26 5.79
C VAL A 82 -3.83 -1.29 6.64
N THR A 83 -4.24 -0.89 7.85
CA THR A 83 -5.05 -1.72 8.73
C THR A 83 -6.49 -1.24 8.68
N MET A 84 -7.40 -2.16 8.36
CA MET A 84 -8.85 -1.98 8.33
C MET A 84 -9.43 -2.57 9.61
N ASP A 85 -10.36 -1.85 10.23
CA ASP A 85 -11.14 -2.32 11.38
C ASP A 85 -12.44 -2.97 10.89
N LEU A 86 -12.80 -4.11 11.48
CA LEU A 86 -14.01 -4.88 11.13
C LEU A 86 -14.24 -5.07 9.62
N PRO A 87 -13.24 -5.54 8.85
CA PRO A 87 -13.40 -5.81 7.43
C PRO A 87 -14.48 -6.89 7.20
N LYS A 88 -15.31 -6.68 6.18
CA LYS A 88 -16.34 -7.63 5.76
C LYS A 88 -16.25 -7.85 4.25
N LEU A 89 -16.25 -9.12 3.86
CA LEU A 89 -16.37 -9.58 2.49
C LEU A 89 -17.61 -10.47 2.39
N ALA A 90 -18.50 -10.18 1.45
CA ALA A 90 -19.67 -11.00 1.19
C ALA A 90 -19.78 -11.25 -0.31
N GLY A 91 -20.33 -12.40 -0.68
CA GLY A 91 -20.47 -12.77 -2.08
C GLY A 91 -21.24 -14.06 -2.27
N TYR A 92 -21.13 -14.59 -3.48
CA TYR A 92 -21.74 -15.85 -3.86
C TYR A 92 -20.69 -16.81 -4.41
N THR A 93 -20.78 -18.06 -4.02
CA THR A 93 -19.99 -19.13 -4.63
C THR A 93 -20.44 -19.35 -6.08
N ARG A 94 -19.66 -20.11 -6.87
CA ARG A 94 -19.98 -20.41 -8.26
C ARG A 94 -21.33 -21.13 -8.44
N ASP A 95 -21.77 -21.87 -7.42
CA ASP A 95 -23.06 -22.56 -7.36
C ASP A 95 -24.18 -21.71 -6.73
N GLY A 96 -23.95 -20.41 -6.52
CA GLY A 96 -24.97 -19.43 -6.15
C GLY A 96 -25.27 -19.34 -4.66
N ARG A 97 -24.40 -19.88 -3.80
CA ARG A 97 -24.62 -19.89 -2.34
C ARG A 97 -23.96 -18.68 -1.70
N HIS A 98 -24.67 -18.03 -0.79
CA HIS A 98 -24.15 -16.85 -0.12
C HIS A 98 -23.02 -17.24 0.85
N TYR A 99 -21.96 -16.45 0.85
CA TYR A 99 -20.91 -16.52 1.86
C TYR A 99 -20.59 -15.14 2.41
N GLU A 100 -20.17 -15.12 3.68
CA GLU A 100 -19.69 -13.94 4.38
C GLU A 100 -18.40 -14.28 5.12
N LEU A 101 -17.40 -13.41 5.02
CA LEU A 101 -16.13 -13.48 5.73
C LEU A 101 -15.92 -12.15 6.45
N VAL A 102 -15.82 -12.21 7.77
CA VAL A 102 -15.53 -11.05 8.62
C VAL A 102 -14.29 -11.32 9.46
N ALA A 103 -13.57 -10.26 9.82
CA ALA A 103 -12.45 -10.30 10.74
C ALA A 103 -12.52 -9.12 11.71
N THR A 104 -11.79 -9.17 12.82
CA THR A 104 -11.67 -8.00 13.72
C THR A 104 -10.74 -6.95 13.13
N ALA A 105 -9.68 -7.38 12.44
CA ALA A 105 -8.78 -6.50 11.72
C ALA A 105 -8.25 -7.17 10.44
N ALA A 106 -7.97 -6.36 9.42
CA ALA A 106 -7.23 -6.79 8.24
C ALA A 106 -6.06 -5.85 7.99
N THR A 107 -4.84 -6.37 7.83
CA THR A 107 -3.66 -5.58 7.50
C THR A 107 -3.16 -5.94 6.11
N GLN A 108 -3.04 -4.94 5.25
CA GLN A 108 -2.54 -5.09 3.89
C GLN A 108 -1.22 -4.32 3.75
N ASP A 109 -0.17 -4.98 3.25
CA ASP A 109 1.08 -4.30 2.89
C ASP A 109 0.99 -3.77 1.45
N LEU A 110 1.20 -2.47 1.25
CA LEU A 110 1.22 -1.79 -0.04
C LEU A 110 2.35 -2.30 -0.96
N LYS A 111 3.39 -2.93 -0.41
CA LYS A 111 4.43 -3.62 -1.20
C LYS A 111 3.95 -4.96 -1.76
N LYS A 112 2.98 -5.59 -1.08
CA LYS A 112 2.36 -6.88 -1.46
C LYS A 112 0.84 -6.77 -1.37
N PRO A 113 0.20 -5.92 -2.20
CA PRO A 113 -1.21 -5.60 -2.05
C PRO A 113 -2.13 -6.81 -2.28
N SER A 114 -1.64 -7.90 -2.89
CA SER A 114 -2.45 -9.09 -3.06
C SER A 114 -2.71 -9.85 -1.76
N LEU A 115 -1.83 -9.68 -0.75
CA LEU A 115 -1.87 -10.40 0.51
C LEU A 115 -2.47 -9.53 1.60
N ILE A 116 -3.49 -10.05 2.25
CA ILE A 116 -4.21 -9.39 3.34
C ILE A 116 -4.15 -10.32 4.56
N GLU A 117 -3.47 -9.87 5.61
CA GLU A 117 -3.43 -10.55 6.90
C GLU A 117 -4.75 -10.29 7.63
N LEU A 118 -5.43 -11.33 8.08
CA LEU A 118 -6.71 -11.27 8.76
C LEU A 118 -6.55 -11.75 10.21
N LYS A 119 -7.24 -11.08 11.13
CA LYS A 119 -7.26 -11.41 12.57
C LYS A 119 -8.67 -11.75 13.04
N ASP A 120 -8.81 -12.78 13.88
CA ASP A 120 -10.05 -13.26 14.47
C ASP A 120 -11.16 -13.42 13.41
N ILE A 121 -10.91 -14.34 12.49
CA ILE A 121 -11.75 -14.59 11.32
C ILE A 121 -13.02 -15.32 11.74
N ARG A 122 -14.15 -14.89 11.18
CA ARG A 122 -15.39 -15.65 11.15
C ARG A 122 -15.90 -15.70 9.72
N ALA A 123 -16.10 -16.91 9.19
CA ALA A 123 -16.73 -17.11 7.90
C ALA A 123 -18.06 -17.84 8.10
N LYS A 124 -19.05 -17.50 7.29
CA LYS A 124 -20.33 -18.19 7.23
C LYS A 124 -20.66 -18.51 5.79
N VAL A 125 -21.02 -19.76 5.51
CA VAL A 125 -21.36 -20.23 4.17
C VAL A 125 -22.69 -20.98 4.21
N GLU A 126 -23.57 -20.66 3.27
CA GLU A 126 -24.79 -21.42 3.05
C GLU A 126 -24.50 -22.66 2.18
N MET A 127 -25.08 -23.78 2.58
CA MET A 127 -24.96 -25.06 1.89
C MET A 127 -26.20 -25.34 1.05
N ARG A 128 -26.07 -26.20 0.04
CA ARG A 128 -27.16 -26.53 -0.90
C ARG A 128 -28.40 -27.12 -0.23
N ASN A 129 -28.22 -27.82 0.88
CA ASN A 129 -29.29 -28.42 1.67
C ASN A 129 -29.97 -27.43 2.64
N GLY A 130 -29.63 -26.13 2.59
CA GLY A 130 -30.14 -25.11 3.50
C GLY A 130 -29.41 -25.04 4.84
N ASN A 131 -28.45 -25.92 5.10
CA ASN A 131 -27.60 -25.82 6.29
C ASN A 131 -26.64 -24.64 6.16
N SER A 132 -26.18 -24.14 7.30
CA SER A 132 -25.10 -23.16 7.36
C SER A 132 -23.87 -23.77 7.99
N VAL A 133 -22.71 -23.30 7.55
CA VAL A 133 -21.41 -23.66 8.09
C VAL A 133 -20.75 -22.38 8.59
N ASP A 134 -20.42 -22.36 9.87
CA ASP A 134 -19.66 -21.31 10.53
C ASP A 134 -18.22 -21.78 10.75
N VAL A 135 -17.25 -20.99 10.29
CA VAL A 135 -15.82 -21.23 10.43
C VAL A 135 -15.21 -20.12 11.26
N ARG A 136 -14.32 -20.47 12.20
CA ARG A 136 -13.58 -19.53 13.04
C ARG A 136 -12.10 -19.87 13.01
N ALA A 137 -11.24 -18.84 13.00
CA ALA A 137 -9.79 -18.99 13.09
C ALA A 137 -9.20 -17.73 13.74
N ALA A 138 -8.11 -17.86 14.50
CA ALA A 138 -7.49 -16.69 15.14
C ALA A 138 -6.70 -15.84 14.13
N ALA A 139 -6.11 -16.47 13.11
CA ALA A 139 -5.35 -15.78 12.08
C ALA A 139 -5.62 -16.36 10.68
N GLY A 140 -5.39 -15.55 9.67
CA GLY A 140 -5.32 -16.05 8.31
C GLY A 140 -4.72 -15.07 7.33
N LEU A 141 -4.46 -15.57 6.13
CA LEU A 141 -3.86 -14.83 5.03
C LEU A 141 -4.76 -14.99 3.83
N TYR A 142 -5.31 -13.89 3.35
CA TYR A 142 -6.13 -13.85 2.15
C TYR A 142 -5.28 -13.39 0.96
N ASP A 143 -5.19 -14.22 -0.07
CA ASP A 143 -4.61 -13.86 -1.37
C ASP A 143 -5.73 -13.52 -2.36
N THR A 144 -5.85 -12.23 -2.66
CA THR A 144 -6.85 -11.69 -3.60
C THR A 144 -6.63 -12.11 -5.05
N LYS A 145 -5.40 -12.48 -5.46
CA LYS A 145 -5.11 -12.94 -6.82
C LYS A 145 -5.42 -14.42 -7.00
N ALA A 146 -5.09 -15.23 -6.00
CA ALA A 146 -5.37 -16.66 -6.01
C ALA A 146 -6.81 -16.97 -5.57
N GLU A 147 -7.49 -16.01 -4.94
CA GLU A 147 -8.79 -16.18 -4.28
C GLU A 147 -8.75 -17.29 -3.22
N THR A 148 -7.63 -17.35 -2.49
CA THR A 148 -7.38 -18.35 -1.45
C THR A 148 -7.26 -17.74 -0.07
N VAL A 149 -7.80 -18.43 0.93
CA VAL A 149 -7.66 -18.05 2.35
C VAL A 149 -6.93 -19.17 3.08
N ALA A 150 -5.75 -18.87 3.60
CA ALA A 150 -5.04 -19.76 4.52
C ALA A 150 -5.38 -19.37 5.95
N MET A 151 -6.12 -20.21 6.67
CA MET A 151 -6.48 -20.05 8.07
C MET A 151 -5.55 -20.87 8.96
N GLN A 152 -5.13 -20.27 10.07
CA GLN A 152 -4.17 -20.84 11.01
C GLN A 152 -4.64 -20.58 12.44
N ASP A 153 -3.95 -21.21 13.40
CA ASP A 153 -4.17 -21.04 14.84
C ASP A 153 -5.57 -21.46 15.29
N ASP A 154 -5.79 -22.79 15.28
CA ASP A 154 -7.00 -23.47 15.74
C ASP A 154 -8.26 -23.09 14.97
N VAL A 155 -8.37 -23.65 13.77
CA VAL A 155 -9.55 -23.50 12.92
C VAL A 155 -10.67 -24.39 13.44
N TYR A 156 -11.81 -23.78 13.72
CA TYR A 156 -13.00 -24.44 14.24
C TYR A 156 -14.17 -24.26 13.29
N VAL A 157 -14.78 -25.37 12.87
CA VAL A 157 -15.93 -25.38 11.97
C VAL A 157 -17.12 -26.00 12.67
N VAL A 158 -18.27 -25.37 12.55
CA VAL A 158 -19.54 -25.90 13.06
C VAL A 158 -20.57 -25.82 11.95
N SER A 159 -21.28 -26.92 11.71
CA SER A 159 -22.44 -26.93 10.83
C SER A 159 -23.73 -26.94 11.64
N SER A 160 -24.78 -26.32 11.11
CA SER A 160 -26.12 -26.37 11.70
C SER A 160 -26.72 -27.78 11.77
N SER A 161 -26.12 -28.79 11.13
CA SER A 161 -26.49 -30.21 11.29
C SER A 161 -25.95 -30.85 12.58
N GLY A 162 -25.14 -30.14 13.37
CA GLY A 162 -24.51 -30.67 14.59
C GLY A 162 -23.14 -31.32 14.37
N THR A 163 -22.53 -31.10 13.21
CA THR A 163 -21.16 -31.55 12.93
C THR A 163 -20.16 -30.48 13.35
N GLU A 164 -19.11 -30.88 14.08
CA GLU A 164 -18.01 -30.01 14.47
C GLU A 164 -16.69 -30.53 13.88
N ILE A 165 -15.82 -29.63 13.45
CA ILE A 165 -14.49 -29.98 12.93
C ILE A 165 -13.46 -29.09 13.59
N ARG A 166 -12.40 -29.69 14.13
CA ARG A 166 -11.21 -29.00 14.64
C ARG A 166 -10.02 -29.30 13.74
N LEU A 167 -9.38 -28.25 13.26
CA LEU A 167 -8.21 -28.30 12.38
C LEU A 167 -7.13 -27.37 12.95
N LYS A 168 -5.85 -27.72 12.75
CA LYS A 168 -4.76 -26.79 13.09
C LYS A 168 -4.58 -25.69 12.05
N GLU A 169 -4.87 -26.01 10.80
CA GLU A 169 -4.82 -25.09 9.67
C GLU A 169 -5.79 -25.55 8.59
N ALA A 170 -6.20 -24.63 7.72
CA ALA A 170 -6.99 -24.93 6.55
C ALA A 170 -6.65 -23.95 5.43
N MET A 171 -6.57 -24.44 4.20
CA MET A 171 -6.46 -23.62 3.00
C MET A 171 -7.73 -23.77 2.19
N ILE A 172 -8.37 -22.64 1.87
CA ILE A 172 -9.63 -22.59 1.14
C ILE A 172 -9.38 -21.93 -0.21
N ASP A 173 -9.73 -22.60 -1.31
CA ASP A 173 -9.83 -22.04 -2.66
C ASP A 173 -11.30 -21.67 -2.92
N MET A 174 -11.62 -20.39 -2.78
CA MET A 174 -13.01 -19.90 -2.86
C MET A 174 -13.58 -20.03 -4.28
N ARG A 175 -12.72 -19.95 -5.30
CA ARG A 175 -13.09 -20.08 -6.71
C ARG A 175 -13.56 -21.48 -7.06
N LYS A 176 -12.86 -22.49 -6.53
CA LYS A 176 -13.18 -23.92 -6.76
C LYS A 176 -14.13 -24.49 -5.71
N GLY A 177 -14.33 -23.80 -4.58
CA GLY A 177 -15.05 -24.36 -3.44
C GLY A 177 -14.33 -25.56 -2.84
N HIS A 178 -13.00 -25.50 -2.78
CA HIS A 178 -12.14 -26.59 -2.33
C HIS A 178 -11.44 -26.20 -1.02
N VAL A 179 -11.32 -27.15 -0.09
CA VAL A 179 -10.62 -26.95 1.18
C VAL A 179 -9.58 -28.04 1.35
N LEU A 180 -8.39 -27.67 1.82
CA LEU A 180 -7.30 -28.60 2.10
C LEU A 180 -6.72 -28.34 3.49
N SER A 181 -6.51 -29.40 4.26
CA SER A 181 -5.72 -29.40 5.49
C SER A 181 -4.74 -30.56 5.44
N GLN A 182 -3.45 -30.25 5.62
CA GLN A 182 -2.36 -31.23 5.60
C GLN A 182 -1.90 -31.61 7.02
N ARG A 183 -2.66 -31.19 8.03
CA ARG A 183 -2.35 -31.39 9.45
C ARG A 183 -3.49 -32.15 10.14
N PRO A 184 -3.24 -32.73 11.33
CA PRO A 184 -4.24 -33.52 12.02
C PRO A 184 -5.60 -32.83 12.11
N VAL A 185 -6.63 -33.60 11.81
CA VAL A 185 -8.03 -33.19 11.77
C VAL A 185 -8.85 -34.06 12.69
N GLU A 186 -9.77 -33.43 13.39
CA GLU A 186 -10.72 -34.07 14.29
C GLU A 186 -12.13 -33.66 13.86
N VAL A 187 -12.98 -34.63 13.54
CA VAL A 187 -14.38 -34.40 13.18
C VAL A 187 -15.27 -35.08 14.20
N MET A 188 -16.17 -34.32 14.79
CA MET A 188 -17.21 -34.81 15.68
C MET A 188 -18.55 -34.81 14.92
N LEU A 189 -19.11 -36.00 14.76
CA LEU A 189 -20.42 -36.25 14.18
C LEU A 189 -21.42 -36.50 15.30
N THR A 190 -22.71 -36.39 15.02
CA THR A 190 -23.77 -36.68 15.99
C THR A 190 -23.69 -38.12 16.52
N ASN A 191 -23.20 -39.06 15.70
CA ASN A 191 -23.15 -40.50 15.99
C ASN A 191 -21.72 -41.05 16.11
N GLY A 192 -20.70 -40.20 16.23
CA GLY A 192 -19.32 -40.68 16.28
C GLY A 192 -18.27 -39.60 16.06
N ARG A 193 -17.04 -40.03 15.84
CA ARG A 193 -15.87 -39.18 15.70
C ARG A 193 -14.91 -39.77 14.67
N ILE A 194 -14.25 -38.90 13.90
CA ILE A 194 -13.22 -39.25 12.92
C ILE A 194 -11.95 -38.48 13.28
N ASN A 195 -10.82 -39.17 13.33
CA ASN A 195 -9.49 -38.58 13.43
C ASN A 195 -8.68 -38.95 12.19
N ALA A 196 -8.01 -37.99 11.57
CA ALA A 196 -7.12 -38.23 10.41
C ALA A 196 -5.95 -37.24 10.41
N GLN A 197 -4.96 -37.45 9.53
CA GLN A 197 -3.81 -36.54 9.40
C GLN A 197 -3.96 -35.52 8.28
N GLY A 198 -5.00 -35.67 7.45
CA GLY A 198 -5.36 -34.68 6.44
C GLY A 198 -6.84 -34.74 6.11
N LEU A 199 -7.34 -33.61 5.63
CA LEU A 199 -8.70 -33.43 5.14
C LEU A 199 -8.65 -32.68 3.80
N GLU A 200 -9.40 -33.20 2.84
CA GLU A 200 -9.70 -32.54 1.60
C GLU A 200 -11.21 -32.44 1.44
N VAL A 201 -11.73 -31.26 1.14
CA VAL A 201 -13.14 -31.03 0.86
C VAL A 201 -13.26 -30.54 -0.57
N SER A 202 -14.09 -31.23 -1.35
CA SER A 202 -14.33 -30.91 -2.74
C SER A 202 -15.82 -30.76 -3.03
N GLU A 203 -16.15 -30.44 -4.28
CA GLU A 203 -17.53 -30.25 -4.74
C GLU A 203 -18.30 -29.24 -3.88
N SER A 204 -17.63 -28.14 -3.51
CA SER A 204 -18.21 -27.09 -2.69
C SER A 204 -18.77 -27.62 -1.35
N GLY A 205 -18.09 -28.59 -0.73
CA GLY A 205 -18.48 -29.14 0.56
C GLY A 205 -19.33 -30.41 0.53
N ALA A 206 -19.62 -30.97 -0.65
CA ALA A 206 -20.40 -32.20 -0.76
C ALA A 206 -19.59 -33.47 -0.46
N VAL A 207 -18.26 -33.43 -0.72
CA VAL A 207 -17.38 -34.58 -0.55
C VAL A 207 -16.25 -34.22 0.40
N MET A 208 -16.02 -35.06 1.41
CA MET A 208 -14.93 -34.94 2.37
C MET A 208 -14.07 -36.21 2.29
N ASN A 209 -12.79 -36.03 2.00
CA ASN A 209 -11.79 -37.09 1.88
C ASN A 209 -10.76 -36.96 3.01
N PHE A 210 -10.57 -38.03 3.77
CA PHE A 210 -9.65 -38.07 4.91
C PHE A 210 -8.41 -38.88 4.55
N THR A 211 -7.23 -38.38 4.88
CA THR A 211 -5.96 -39.01 4.50
C THR A 211 -5.01 -39.18 5.69
N GLY A 212 -4.00 -40.04 5.50
CA GLY A 212 -2.91 -40.22 6.45
C GLY A 212 -3.29 -40.95 7.74
N GLY A 213 -3.89 -42.14 7.64
CA GLY A 213 -4.27 -42.94 8.81
C GLY A 213 -5.54 -42.42 9.47
N VAL A 214 -6.67 -42.97 9.05
CA VAL A 214 -8.01 -42.56 9.48
C VAL A 214 -8.51 -43.51 10.56
N ALA A 215 -8.87 -42.97 11.72
CA ALA A 215 -9.53 -43.69 12.79
C ALA A 215 -10.96 -43.20 12.93
N VAL A 216 -11.91 -44.13 13.02
CA VAL A 216 -13.35 -43.84 13.16
C VAL A 216 -13.86 -44.52 14.42
N GLU A 217 -14.50 -43.73 15.28
CA GLU A 217 -15.18 -44.19 16.47
C GLU A 217 -16.68 -43.92 16.30
N MET A 218 -17.53 -44.93 16.41
CA MET A 218 -18.98 -44.76 16.29
C MET A 218 -19.65 -44.99 17.64
N ASN A 219 -20.52 -44.06 18.01
CA ASN A 219 -21.35 -44.15 19.20
C ASN A 219 -22.62 -44.92 18.82
N ASN A 220 -22.48 -46.24 18.66
CA ASN A 220 -23.63 -47.09 18.40
C ASN A 220 -24.37 -47.36 19.72
N ALA A 221 -25.32 -46.50 20.08
CA ALA A 221 -26.30 -46.85 21.10
C ALA A 221 -27.29 -47.85 20.47
N VAL A 222 -26.91 -49.13 20.42
CA VAL A 222 -27.87 -50.22 20.27
C VAL A 222 -28.53 -50.40 21.63
N PRO A 223 -29.84 -50.15 21.81
CA PRO A 223 -30.52 -50.66 22.98
C PRO A 223 -30.40 -52.18 22.91
N LEU A 224 -29.75 -52.79 23.90
CA LEU A 224 -29.77 -54.24 24.08
C LEU A 224 -31.21 -54.65 24.44
N ALA A 225 -32.05 -54.83 23.44
CA ALA A 225 -33.31 -55.52 23.57
C ALA A 225 -33.13 -56.94 23.03
N VAL A 226 -32.48 -57.79 23.82
CA VAL A 226 -32.55 -59.25 23.67
C VAL A 226 -32.80 -59.89 25.03
N SER A 227 -34.05 -60.27 25.24
CA SER A 227 -34.48 -61.60 25.70
C SER A 227 -35.90 -61.77 25.16
N GLU A 228 -36.08 -62.32 23.96
CA GLU A 228 -36.26 -63.75 23.72
C GLU A 228 -37.13 -64.46 24.79
N GLY A 229 -38.40 -64.64 24.43
CA GLY A 229 -39.22 -65.83 24.68
C GLY A 229 -39.37 -66.36 26.11
N ALA A 230 -40.55 -66.16 26.68
CA ALA A 230 -41.20 -67.22 27.45
C ALA A 230 -42.55 -67.53 26.80
N ARG A 231 -42.74 -68.83 26.54
CA ARG A 231 -43.88 -69.48 25.90
C ARG A 231 -45.18 -69.25 26.66
#